data_AF-A0A4S2JFC7-F1
#
_entry.id   AF-A0A4S2JFC7-F1
#
_cell.length_a   1.000
_cell.length_b   1.000
_cell.length_c   1.000
_cell.angle_alpha   90.00
_cell.angle_beta   90.00
_cell.angle_gamma   90.00
#
_symmetry.space_group_name_H-M   'P 1'
#
loop_
_entity.id
_entity.type
_entity.pdbx_description
1 polymer ?
#
loop_
_entity_poly.entity_id
_entity_poly.type
_entity_poly.pdbx_seq_one_letter_code
_entity_poly.pdbx_strand_id
1 'polypeptide(L)' 'MSNIVESATLDDIALYLQREDGISPQQAKHAALEVIAGFKDMQAKGLIKGWYFNELGQLELLPSDNALNWIANQK' A
#
# COMPACT_ATOMS: atom_id res chain seq x y z
N MET A 1 9.58 -0.23 -20.22
CA MET A 1 9.64 -1.53 -19.51
C MET A 1 9.42 -1.22 -18.04
N SER A 2 8.17 -1.12 -17.63
CA SER A 2 7.81 -0.73 -16.26
C SER A 2 7.91 -1.98 -15.40
N ASN A 3 9.09 -2.14 -14.79
CA ASN A 3 9.33 -3.15 -13.77
C ASN A 3 8.39 -2.87 -12.60
N ILE A 4 7.23 -3.52 -12.58
CA ILE A 4 6.42 -3.66 -11.38
C ILE A 4 7.15 -4.66 -10.50
N VAL A 5 8.22 -4.21 -9.86
CA VAL A 5 9.11 -5.05 -9.08
C VAL A 5 9.30 -4.37 -7.74
N GLU A 6 8.87 -5.11 -6.71
CA GLU A 6 9.05 -4.86 -5.28
C GLU A 6 7.99 -3.95 -4.64
N SER A 7 7.21 -4.57 -3.76
CA SER A 7 6.30 -3.88 -2.84
C SER A 7 7.02 -2.67 -2.27
N ALA A 8 6.36 -1.50 -2.34
CA ALA A 8 6.93 -0.24 -1.87
C ALA A 8 7.62 -0.43 -0.51
N THR A 9 8.89 -0.04 -0.42
CA THR A 9 9.66 -0.23 0.80
C THR A 9 9.16 0.71 1.90
N LEU A 10 9.55 0.43 3.14
CA LEU A 10 9.23 1.31 4.27
C LEU A 10 9.70 2.75 4.02
N ASP A 11 10.89 2.93 3.44
CA ASP A 11 11.45 4.25 3.15
C ASP A 11 10.69 4.96 2.02
N ASP A 12 10.22 4.24 0.99
CA ASP A 12 9.40 4.84 -0.07
C ASP A 12 8.03 5.31 0.47
N ILE A 13 7.37 4.49 1.30
CA ILE A 13 6.10 4.86 1.95
C ILE A 13 6.32 6.03 2.92
N ALA A 14 7.42 6.03 3.67
CA ALA A 14 7.75 7.14 4.56
C ALA A 14 8.02 8.43 3.78
N LEU A 15 8.74 8.37 2.65
CA LEU A 15 8.97 9.52 1.78
C LEU A 15 7.67 10.06 1.20
N TYR A 16 6.76 9.17 0.79
CA TYR A 16 5.44 9.53 0.31
C TYR A 16 4.62 10.26 1.39
N LEU A 17 4.50 9.67 2.58
CA LEU A 17 3.76 10.27 3.71
C LEU A 17 4.39 11.59 4.18
N GLN A 18 5.71 11.68 4.18
CA GLN A 18 6.40 12.93 4.47
C GLN A 18 6.03 14.02 3.47
N ARG A 19 5.91 13.70 2.18
CA ARG A 19 5.54 14.66 1.14
C ARG A 19 4.06 15.04 1.18
N GLU A 20 3.17 14.08 1.44
CA GLU A 20 1.72 14.32 1.48
C GLU A 20 1.29 15.06 2.77
N ASP A 21 1.70 14.57 3.94
CA ASP A 21 1.29 15.12 5.24
C ASP A 21 2.24 16.21 5.76
N GLY A 22 3.38 16.46 5.10
CA GLY A 22 4.36 17.46 5.53
C GLY A 22 5.03 17.14 6.89
N ILE A 23 5.01 15.86 7.29
CA ILE A 23 5.47 15.40 8.60
C ILE A 23 6.99 15.15 8.64
N SER A 24 7.53 15.15 9.86
CA SER A 24 8.96 14.86 10.08
C SER A 24 9.31 13.43 9.64
N PRO A 25 10.56 13.16 9.20
CA PRO A 25 10.95 11.85 8.69
C PRO A 25 10.78 10.71 9.72
N GLN A 26 10.95 11.01 11.02
CA GLN A 26 10.66 10.05 12.09
C GLN A 26 9.17 9.70 12.20
N GLN A 27 8.29 10.70 12.09
CA GLN A 27 6.84 10.50 12.10
C GLN A 27 6.39 9.76 10.85
N ALA A 28 6.95 10.12 9.68
CA ALA A 28 6.64 9.47 8.41
C ALA A 28 7.03 7.99 8.42
N LYS A 29 8.17 7.65 9.03
CA LYS A 29 8.59 6.25 9.20
C LYS A 29 7.68 5.47 10.14
N HIS A 30 7.20 6.09 11.22
CA HIS A 30 6.22 5.47 12.11
C HIS A 30 4.89 5.22 11.39
N ALA A 31 4.37 6.23 10.69
CA ALA A 31 3.14 6.11 9.92
C ALA A 31 3.28 5.05 8.80
N ALA A 32 4.43 4.99 8.13
CA ALA A 32 4.71 3.96 7.13
C ALA A 32 4.71 2.53 7.71
N LEU A 33 5.20 2.34 8.94
CA LEU A 33 5.11 1.05 9.63
C LEU A 33 3.65 0.65 9.91
N GLU A 34 2.83 1.60 10.35
CA GLU A 34 1.40 1.36 10.60
C GLU A 34 0.64 1.03 9.31
N VAL A 35 0.95 1.75 8.23
CA VAL A 35 0.40 1.49 6.90
C VAL A 35 0.76 0.09 6.40
N ILE A 36 2.05 -0.29 6.47
CA ILE A 36 2.50 -1.65 6.08
C ILE A 36 1.84 -2.72 6.97
N ALA A 37 1.67 -2.46 8.27
CA ALA A 37 0.99 -3.39 9.16
C ALA A 37 -0.47 -3.61 8.73
N GLY A 38 -1.18 -2.53 8.39
CA GLY A 38 -2.53 -2.59 7.82
C GLY A 38 -2.58 -3.35 6.50
N PHE A 39 -1.62 -3.14 5.61
CA PHE A 39 -1.55 -3.87 4.34
C PHE A 39 -1.30 -5.35 4.54
N LYS A 40 -0.43 -5.74 5.48
CA LYS A 40 -0.21 -7.14 5.84
C LYS A 40 -1.47 -7.79 6.42
N ASP A 41 -2.23 -7.07 7.25
CA ASP A 41 -3.52 -7.56 7.76
C ASP A 41 -4.55 -7.76 6.62
N MET A 42 -4.66 -6.78 5.71
CA MET A 42 -5.51 -6.89 4.52
C MET A 42 -5.10 -8.04 3.60
N GLN A 43 -3.79 -8.27 3.45
CA GLN A 43 -3.25 -9.38 2.67
C GLN A 43 -3.56 -10.72 3.35
N ALA A 44 -3.41 -10.82 4.66
CA ALA A 44 -3.75 -12.01 5.45
C ALA A 44 -5.26 -12.33 5.39
N LYS A 45 -6.11 -11.31 5.31
CA LYS A 45 -7.57 -11.45 5.09
C LYS A 45 -7.94 -11.80 3.64
N GLY A 46 -6.97 -11.85 2.73
CA GLY A 46 -7.20 -12.11 1.32
C GLY A 46 -7.91 -10.96 0.58
N LEU A 47 -7.84 -9.73 1.11
CA LEU A 47 -8.43 -8.53 0.51
C LEU A 47 -7.51 -7.95 -0.57
N ILE A 48 -6.21 -7.94 -0.33
CA ILE A 48 -5.19 -7.43 -1.27
C ILE A 48 -4.14 -8.50 -1.54
N LYS A 49 -3.50 -8.48 -2.70
CA LYS A 49 -2.34 -9.32 -3.06
C LYS A 49 -1.02 -8.65 -2.68
N GLY A 50 -1.05 -7.32 -2.58
CA GLY A 50 0.11 -6.48 -2.29
C GLY A 50 -0.22 -5.01 -2.49
N TRP A 51 0.82 -4.19 -2.47
CA TRP A 51 0.76 -2.74 -2.67
C TRP A 51 1.97 -2.30 -3.51
N TYR A 52 1.84 -1.20 -4.23
CA TYR A 52 2.85 -0.72 -5.17
C TYR A 52 2.75 0.78 -5.37
N PHE A 53 3.83 1.40 -5.86
CA PHE A 53 3.76 2.76 -6.38
C PHE A 53 3.42 2.72 -7.86
N ASN A 54 2.40 3.47 -8.25
CA ASN A 54 2.03 3.60 -9.66
C ASN A 54 2.97 4.55 -10.41
N GLU A 55 2.76 4.73 -11.71
CA GLU A 55 3.59 5.59 -12.56
C GLU A 55 3.54 7.08 -12.16
N LEU A 56 2.54 7.47 -11.36
CA LEU A 56 2.38 8.82 -10.80
C LEU A 56 3.06 8.95 -9.42
N GLY A 57 3.68 7.89 -8.90
CA GLY A 57 4.29 7.86 -7.58
C GLY A 57 3.27 7.84 -6.43
N GLN A 58 2.04 7.40 -6.70
CA GLN A 58 1.00 7.23 -5.69
C GLN A 58 0.97 5.78 -5.20
N LEU A 59 0.76 5.62 -3.89
CA LEU A 59 0.67 4.32 -3.26
C LEU A 59 -0.70 3.70 -3.56
N GLU A 60 -0.71 2.61 -4.34
CA GLU A 60 -1.91 1.88 -4.71
C GLU A 60 -1.91 0.46 -4.14
N LEU A 61 -3.11 -0.06 -3.89
CA LEU A 61 -3.33 -1.42 -3.42
C LEU A 61 -3.68 -2.32 -4.60
N LEU A 62 -3.04 -3.49 -4.68
CA LEU A 62 -3.45 -4.55 -5.60
C LEU A 62 -4.54 -5.40 -4.94
N PRO A 63 -5.80 -5.33 -5.37
CA PRO A 63 -6.85 -6.18 -4.82
C PRO A 63 -6.60 -7.66 -5.15
N SER A 64 -7.01 -8.53 -4.24
CA SER A 64 -7.05 -9.99 -4.45
C SER A 64 -8.24 -10.39 -5.32
N ASP A 65 -8.10 -11.48 -6.11
CA ASP A 65 -9.22 -12.01 -6.91
C ASP A 65 -10.42 -12.38 -6.01
N ASN A 66 -10.14 -12.76 -4.76
CA ASN A 66 -11.15 -12.97 -3.73
C ASN A 66 -11.91 -11.69 -3.33
N ALA A 67 -11.27 -10.52 -3.36
CA ALA A 67 -11.92 -9.26 -3.05
C ALA A 67 -12.91 -8.85 -4.16
N LEU A 68 -12.58 -9.13 -5.43
CA LEU A 68 -13.50 -8.94 -6.55
C LEU A 68 -14.76 -9.80 -6.41
N ASN A 69 -14.62 -11.05 -5.93
CA ASN A 69 -15.78 -11.90 -5.61
C ASN A 69 -16.60 -11.38 -4.43
N TRP A 70 -15.96 -10.78 -3.42
CA TRP A 70 -16.67 -10.19 -2.27
C TRP A 70 -17.49 -8.95 -2.66
N ILE A 71 -16.95 -8.11 -3.55
CA ILE A 71 -17.65 -6.93 -4.10
C ILE A 71 -18.76 -7.35 -5.06
N ALA A 72 -18.55 -8.41 -5.87
CA ALA A 72 -19.55 -8.91 -6.82
C ALA A 72 -20.74 -9.59 -6.14
N ASN A 73 -20.57 -10.17 -4.95
CA ASN A 73 -21.61 -10.92 -4.24
C ASN A 73 -22.41 -10.08 -3.22
N GLN A 74 -22.30 -8.75 -3.28
CA GLN A 74 -23.11 -7.79 -2.50
C GLN A 74 -24.33 -7.26 -3.28
N LYS A 75 -24.73 -7.90 -4.39
CA LYS A 75 -25.89 -7.51 -5.20
C LYS A 75 -27.09 -8.44 -5.04
#